data_AF-A0A8C3C915-F1
#
_entry.id   AF-A0A8C3C915-F1
#
_cell.length_a   1.000
_cell.length_b   1.000
_cell.length_c   1.000
_cell.angle_alpha   90.00
_cell.angle_beta   90.00
_cell.angle_gamma   90.00
#
_symmetry.space_group_name_H-M   'P 1'
#
loop_
_entity.id
_entity.type
_entity.pdbx_description
1 polymer ?
#
loop_
_entity_poly.entity_id
_entity_poly.type
_entity_poly.pdbx_seq_one_letter_code
_entity_poly.pdbx_strand_id
1 'polypeptide(L)'
;MFSLGSWLPAWPGLAWGWALLDALLQGLVGACAVSVLCSLLKVYLYIQCLNDPARQELKAAIGAQRRALELLQVLVLTGVLALVGSRVAALVVLEFSLRAVSALLSLSKGTHSSQLLLLCQYSLGCGVSCGLSFLLEGAPHGTSNLALAAGLAGLLAVHARRLALHTCSLYELHSQQRYCGVCMLLLTAGHRIPRLLRKALVITFTVADLAAVSLINRDFLSTAEAVRFWTPLTICYTLLVIYMQEEQRPSAGGQAVYQTVLVRMGGLFILLLTVGRWADILHVLLSLLGELWCLLRAGVLLEACRRQDFTQQGSS
;
A
#
# COMPACT_ATOMS: atom_id res chain seq x y z
N MET A 1 -30.81 -12.68 51.32
CA MET A 1 -29.53 -12.22 50.73
C MET A 1 -29.77 -12.00 49.25
N PHE A 2 -30.11 -10.78 48.85
CA PHE A 2 -30.34 -10.42 47.45
C PHE A 2 -29.05 -9.81 46.90
N SER A 3 -28.38 -10.54 46.01
CA SER A 3 -27.17 -10.08 45.32
C SER A 3 -27.56 -9.10 44.21
N LEU A 4 -27.32 -7.81 44.43
CA LEU A 4 -27.55 -6.70 43.50
C LEU A 4 -26.52 -6.63 42.34
N GLY A 5 -25.88 -7.75 41.99
CA GLY A 5 -24.77 -7.79 41.04
C GLY A 5 -25.09 -8.21 39.60
N SER A 6 -26.29 -8.71 39.30
CA SER A 6 -26.59 -9.33 37.99
C SER A 6 -27.37 -8.47 37.00
N TRP A 7 -27.55 -7.18 37.28
CA TRP A 7 -28.38 -6.25 36.48
C TRP A 7 -27.63 -5.03 35.93
N LEU A 8 -26.32 -4.90 36.16
CA LEU A 8 -25.55 -3.89 35.43
C LEU A 8 -25.15 -4.44 34.06
N PRO A 9 -25.50 -3.76 32.94
CA PRO A 9 -24.83 -4.02 31.68
C PRO A 9 -23.33 -3.75 31.91
N ALA A 10 -22.49 -4.72 31.54
CA ALA A 10 -21.05 -4.53 31.53
C ALA A 10 -20.75 -3.20 30.83
N TRP A 11 -20.07 -2.28 31.54
CA TRP A 11 -19.75 -0.95 31.03
C TRP A 11 -19.18 -1.04 29.60
N PRO A 12 -19.84 -0.44 28.59
CA PRO A 12 -19.41 -0.53 27.19
C PRO A 12 -18.06 0.15 26.90
N GLY A 13 -17.52 0.93 27.85
CA GLY A 13 -16.36 1.79 27.60
C GLY A 13 -15.04 1.05 27.33
N LEU A 14 -14.76 -0.06 28.02
CA LEU A 14 -13.48 -0.77 27.82
C LEU A 14 -13.46 -1.60 26.53
N ALA A 15 -14.56 -2.29 26.19
CA ALA A 15 -14.62 -3.11 24.98
C ALA A 15 -14.49 -2.28 23.70
N TRP A 16 -15.08 -1.08 23.69
CA TRP A 16 -14.88 -0.10 22.61
C TRP A 16 -13.44 0.43 22.58
N GLY A 17 -12.83 0.65 23.74
CA GLY A 17 -11.44 1.12 23.84
C GLY A 17 -10.43 0.13 23.26
N TRP A 18 -10.55 -1.16 23.58
CA TRP A 18 -9.65 -2.20 23.04
C TRP A 18 -9.87 -2.44 21.55
N ALA A 19 -11.13 -2.51 21.09
CA ALA A 19 -11.42 -2.68 19.67
C ALA A 19 -10.92 -1.50 18.82
N LEU A 20 -11.07 -0.26 19.31
CA LEU A 20 -10.53 0.92 18.66
C LEU A 20 -9.00 0.93 18.67
N LEU A 21 -8.38 0.54 19.79
CA LEU A 21 -6.93 0.42 19.90
C LEU A 21 -6.40 -0.62 18.90
N ASP A 22 -7.05 -1.76 18.78
CA ASP A 22 -6.66 -2.80 17.84
C ASP A 22 -6.79 -2.32 16.39
N ALA A 23 -7.89 -1.64 16.05
CA ALA A 23 -8.06 -1.03 14.73
C ALA A 23 -6.95 0.00 14.43
N LEU A 24 -6.60 0.85 15.41
CA LEU A 24 -5.53 1.84 15.26
C LEU A 24 -4.15 1.19 15.13
N LEU A 25 -3.84 0.17 15.92
CA LEU A 25 -2.58 -0.55 15.84
C LEU A 25 -2.45 -1.29 14.50
N GLN A 26 -3.52 -1.93 14.03
CA GLN A 26 -3.54 -2.58 12.72
C GLN A 26 -3.36 -1.55 11.58
N GLY A 27 -4.08 -0.42 11.64
CA GLY A 27 -3.90 0.70 10.71
C GLY A 27 -2.48 1.26 10.74
N LEU A 28 -1.85 1.33 11.90
CA LEU A 28 -0.48 1.81 12.08
C LEU A 28 0.52 0.85 11.42
N VAL A 29 0.36 -0.46 11.60
CA VAL A 29 1.21 -1.47 10.94
C VAL A 29 1.13 -1.34 9.43
N GLY A 30 -0.08 -1.23 8.88
CA GLY A 30 -0.30 -1.00 7.45
C GLY A 30 0.35 0.30 6.96
N ALA A 31 0.16 1.41 7.68
CA ALA A 31 0.76 2.70 7.33
C ALA A 31 2.30 2.68 7.42
N CYS A 32 2.86 1.98 8.39
CA CYS A 32 4.30 1.77 8.52
C CYS A 32 4.86 0.98 7.32
N ALA A 33 4.16 -0.06 6.85
CA ALA A 33 4.58 -0.81 5.67
C ALA A 33 4.67 0.08 4.42
N VAL A 34 3.66 0.95 4.21
CA VAL A 34 3.67 1.94 3.12
C VAL A 34 4.80 2.95 3.28
N SER A 35 5.06 3.41 4.51
CA SER A 35 6.18 4.33 4.80
C SER A 35 7.54 3.70 4.52
N VAL A 36 7.75 2.43 4.86
CA VAL A 36 8.99 1.69 4.56
C VAL A 36 9.19 1.58 3.06
N LEU A 37 8.15 1.15 2.33
CA LEU A 37 8.16 1.05 0.87
C LEU A 37 8.52 2.40 0.23
N CYS A 38 7.84 3.48 0.62
CA CYS A 38 8.07 4.82 0.10
C CYS A 38 9.49 5.34 0.41
N SER A 39 9.98 5.13 1.64
CA SER A 39 11.31 5.59 2.06
C SER A 39 12.44 4.88 1.30
N LEU A 40 12.33 3.55 1.13
CA LEU A 40 13.33 2.77 0.40
C LEU A 40 13.32 3.10 -1.10
N LEU A 41 12.14 3.33 -1.68
CA LEU A 41 12.04 3.72 -3.07
C LEU A 41 12.57 5.14 -3.31
N LYS A 42 12.32 6.06 -2.37
CA LYS A 42 12.91 7.41 -2.38
C LYS A 42 14.43 7.36 -2.38
N VAL A 43 15.03 6.49 -1.55
CA VAL A 43 16.49 6.25 -1.55
C VAL A 43 16.97 5.77 -2.92
N TYR A 44 16.32 4.73 -3.48
CA TYR A 44 16.67 4.19 -4.79
C TYR A 44 16.60 5.23 -5.91
N LEU A 45 15.48 5.97 -6.00
CA LEU A 45 15.29 7.00 -7.02
C LEU A 45 16.23 8.18 -6.84
N TYR A 46 16.51 8.58 -5.60
CA TYR A 46 17.45 9.67 -5.33
C TYR A 46 18.87 9.32 -5.81
N ILE A 47 19.36 8.11 -5.52
CA ILE A 47 20.67 7.64 -6.02
C ILE A 47 20.67 7.62 -7.56
N GLN A 48 19.58 7.17 -8.18
CA GLN A 48 19.48 7.14 -9.63
C GLN A 48 19.42 8.54 -10.25
N CYS A 49 18.79 9.53 -9.59
CA CYS A 49 18.79 10.92 -10.04
C CYS A 49 20.16 11.60 -9.90
N LEU A 50 20.99 11.17 -8.94
CA LEU A 50 22.35 11.70 -8.79
C LEU A 50 23.28 11.28 -9.92
N ASN A 51 23.06 10.12 -10.52
CA ASN A 51 23.89 9.64 -11.63
C ASN A 51 23.59 10.37 -12.95
N ASP A 52 22.45 11.08 -13.06
CA ASP A 52 21.99 11.73 -14.29
C ASP A 52 21.85 13.25 -14.12
N PRO A 53 22.71 14.09 -14.74
CA PRO A 53 22.68 15.55 -14.57
C PRO A 53 21.39 16.21 -15.09
N ALA A 54 20.69 15.58 -16.04
CA ALA A 54 19.39 16.03 -16.55
C ALA A 54 18.24 15.92 -15.53
N ARG A 55 18.47 15.33 -14.35
CA ARG A 55 17.43 15.05 -13.34
C ARG A 55 17.58 15.87 -12.05
N GLN A 56 18.30 16.98 -12.12
CA GLN A 56 18.65 17.79 -10.95
C GLN A 56 17.44 18.53 -10.33
N GLU A 57 16.45 18.94 -11.14
CA GLU A 57 15.19 19.52 -10.65
C GLU A 57 14.37 18.51 -9.83
N LEU A 58 14.37 17.25 -10.27
CA LEU A 58 13.65 16.17 -9.61
C LEU A 58 14.33 15.77 -8.29
N LYS A 59 15.67 15.82 -8.24
CA LYS A 59 16.44 15.71 -6.98
C LYS A 59 15.99 16.76 -5.96
N ALA A 60 15.85 18.02 -6.39
CA ALA A 60 15.41 19.10 -5.52
C ALA A 60 13.97 18.87 -5.02
N ALA A 61 13.06 18.41 -5.90
CA ALA A 61 11.68 18.08 -5.52
C ALA A 61 11.59 16.91 -4.52
N ILE A 62 12.40 15.86 -4.71
CA ILE A 62 12.47 14.72 -3.78
C ILE A 62 13.07 15.13 -2.43
N GLY A 63 14.09 15.99 -2.44
CA GLY A 63 14.75 16.52 -1.24
C GLY A 63 13.90 17.52 -0.45
N ALA A 64 13.06 18.30 -1.14
CA ALA A 64 12.16 19.29 -0.51
C ALA A 64 11.01 18.64 0.30
N GLN A 65 10.79 17.34 0.14
CA GLN A 65 9.74 16.63 0.85
C GLN A 65 10.04 16.59 2.36
N ARG A 66 9.33 17.46 3.11
CA ARG A 66 9.56 17.71 4.53
C ARG A 66 9.24 16.50 5.43
N ARG A 67 10.01 16.40 6.53
CA ARG A 67 9.77 15.47 7.64
C ARG A 67 8.33 15.56 8.18
N ALA A 68 7.76 16.76 8.27
CA ALA A 68 6.37 16.93 8.72
C ALA A 68 5.36 16.22 7.78
N LEU A 69 5.60 16.28 6.47
CA LEU A 69 4.71 15.71 5.48
C LEU A 69 4.70 14.17 5.57
N GLU A 70 5.87 13.54 5.71
CA GLU A 70 5.96 12.08 5.91
C GLU A 70 5.27 11.61 7.20
N LEU A 71 5.36 12.36 8.30
CA LEU A 71 4.60 12.05 9.52
C LEU A 71 3.11 12.17 9.30
N LEU A 72 2.68 13.24 8.62
CA LEU A 72 1.28 13.45 8.28
C LEU A 72 0.74 12.31 7.41
N GLN A 73 1.53 11.79 6.47
CA GLN A 73 1.12 10.63 5.67
C GLN A 73 0.90 9.39 6.52
N VAL A 74 1.81 9.08 7.44
CA VAL A 74 1.64 7.94 8.34
C VAL A 74 0.39 8.13 9.20
N LEU A 75 0.17 9.32 9.76
CA LEU A 75 -0.97 9.62 10.61
C LEU A 75 -2.31 9.49 9.86
N VAL A 76 -2.42 10.14 8.69
CA VAL A 76 -3.62 10.09 7.86
C VAL A 76 -3.90 8.66 7.40
N LEU A 77 -2.87 7.95 6.93
CA LEU A 77 -3.02 6.58 6.45
C LEU A 77 -3.37 5.61 7.57
N THR A 78 -2.83 5.82 8.78
CA THR A 78 -3.20 5.04 9.98
C THR A 78 -4.69 5.20 10.27
N GLY A 79 -5.20 6.44 10.27
CA GLY A 79 -6.63 6.70 10.49
C GLY A 79 -7.50 6.08 9.40
N VAL A 80 -7.14 6.26 8.13
CA VAL A 80 -7.87 5.66 6.99
C VAL A 80 -7.89 4.14 7.09
N LEU A 81 -6.74 3.48 7.29
CA LEU A 81 -6.66 2.02 7.37
C LEU A 81 -7.33 1.44 8.62
N ALA A 82 -7.39 2.19 9.72
CA ALA A 82 -8.13 1.78 10.92
C ALA A 82 -9.65 1.84 10.74
N LEU A 83 -10.12 2.75 9.89
CA LEU A 83 -11.55 2.97 9.63
C LEU A 83 -12.08 2.17 8.43
N VAL A 84 -11.21 1.73 7.52
CA VAL A 84 -11.61 0.93 6.35
C VAL A 84 -12.01 -0.48 6.81
N GLY A 85 -13.21 -0.91 6.40
CA GLY A 85 -13.70 -2.26 6.68
C GLY A 85 -12.86 -3.35 6.01
N SER A 86 -12.73 -4.50 6.70
CA SER A 86 -11.96 -5.67 6.23
C SER A 86 -12.38 -6.17 4.86
N ARG A 87 -13.69 -6.18 4.57
CA ARG A 87 -14.25 -6.57 3.27
C ARG A 87 -13.76 -5.67 2.12
N VAL A 88 -13.80 -4.35 2.32
CA VAL A 88 -13.32 -3.39 1.30
C VAL A 88 -11.80 -3.50 1.15
N ALA A 89 -11.06 -3.61 2.25
CA ALA A 89 -9.62 -3.82 2.21
C ALA A 89 -9.25 -5.10 1.43
N ALA A 90 -9.96 -6.21 1.63
CA ALA A 90 -9.77 -7.46 0.90
C ALA A 90 -10.04 -7.31 -0.61
N LEU A 91 -11.08 -6.57 -1.00
CA LEU A 91 -11.40 -6.32 -2.42
C LEU A 91 -10.35 -5.45 -3.10
N VAL A 92 -9.84 -4.43 -2.41
CA VAL A 92 -8.76 -3.56 -2.90
C VAL A 92 -7.48 -4.38 -3.13
N VAL A 93 -7.16 -5.31 -2.23
CA VAL A 93 -6.01 -6.22 -2.36
C VAL A 93 -6.18 -7.13 -3.57
N LEU A 94 -7.32 -7.83 -3.66
CA LEU A 94 -7.57 -8.81 -4.71
C LEU A 94 -7.59 -8.17 -6.10
N GLU A 95 -8.24 -7.01 -6.24
CA GLU A 95 -8.23 -6.25 -7.49
C GLU A 95 -6.80 -5.88 -7.89
N PHE A 96 -5.99 -5.42 -6.93
CA PHE A 96 -4.62 -4.99 -7.23
C PHE A 96 -3.75 -6.18 -7.64
N SER A 97 -3.88 -7.32 -6.94
CA SER A 97 -3.15 -8.55 -7.25
C SER A 97 -3.48 -9.06 -8.64
N LEU A 98 -4.77 -9.09 -9.01
CA LEU A 98 -5.18 -9.45 -10.37
C LEU A 98 -4.58 -8.49 -11.40
N ARG A 99 -4.54 -7.18 -11.10
CA ARG A 99 -4.02 -6.16 -12.03
C ARG A 99 -2.52 -6.32 -12.21
N ALA A 100 -1.80 -6.59 -11.13
CA ALA A 100 -0.38 -6.84 -11.15
C ALA A 100 -0.04 -8.10 -11.96
N VAL A 101 -0.81 -9.19 -11.79
CA VAL A 101 -0.64 -10.43 -12.55
C VAL A 101 -0.96 -10.20 -14.03
N SER A 102 -2.06 -9.53 -14.36
CA SER A 102 -2.42 -9.19 -15.75
C SER A 102 -1.35 -8.32 -16.43
N ALA A 103 -0.84 -7.30 -15.73
CA ALA A 103 0.25 -6.46 -16.23
C ALA A 103 1.55 -7.26 -16.44
N LEU A 104 1.85 -8.22 -15.55
CA LEU A 104 3.03 -9.07 -15.68
C LEU A 104 2.91 -10.07 -16.84
N LEU A 105 1.70 -10.61 -17.07
CA LEU A 105 1.43 -11.55 -18.16
C LEU A 105 1.37 -10.86 -19.53
N SER A 106 0.83 -9.64 -19.58
CA SER A 106 0.68 -8.85 -20.82
C SER A 106 2.00 -8.24 -21.30
N LEU A 107 2.99 -8.08 -20.41
CA LEU A 107 4.21 -7.35 -20.70
C LEU A 107 5.46 -8.23 -20.58
N SER A 108 5.96 -8.67 -21.74
CA SER A 108 7.33 -9.16 -21.88
C SER A 108 8.31 -8.00 -21.65
N LYS A 109 9.20 -8.16 -20.65
CA LYS A 109 10.41 -7.38 -20.32
C LYS A 109 10.23 -6.06 -19.54
N GLY A 110 10.51 -6.15 -18.23
CA GLY A 110 11.62 -5.41 -17.62
C GLY A 110 11.37 -4.01 -17.06
N THR A 111 10.55 -3.18 -17.71
CA THR A 111 10.63 -1.72 -17.49
C THR A 111 9.58 -1.17 -16.50
N HIS A 112 8.38 -1.76 -16.41
CA HIS A 112 7.30 -1.24 -15.54
C HIS A 112 7.39 -1.66 -14.06
N SER A 113 8.47 -2.32 -13.64
CA SER A 113 8.53 -2.89 -12.28
C SER A 113 8.55 -1.82 -11.18
N SER A 114 9.16 -0.66 -11.41
CA SER A 114 9.26 0.42 -10.41
C SER A 114 7.95 1.19 -10.24
N GLN A 115 7.20 1.39 -11.33
CA GLN A 115 5.87 1.99 -11.29
C GLN A 115 4.89 1.13 -10.49
N LEU A 116 4.90 -0.19 -10.69
CA LEU A 116 4.04 -1.11 -9.92
C LEU A 116 4.32 -1.03 -8.40
N LEU A 117 5.58 -0.83 -7.99
CA LEU A 117 5.95 -0.61 -6.58
C LEU A 117 5.38 0.70 -6.01
N LEU A 118 5.16 1.73 -6.84
CA LEU A 118 4.53 2.99 -6.43
C LEU A 118 3.02 2.87 -6.34
N LEU A 119 2.40 2.21 -7.32
CA LEU A 119 0.95 2.05 -7.36
C LEU A 119 0.44 1.11 -6.27
N CYS A 120 1.26 0.17 -5.77
CA CYS A 120 0.85 -0.77 -4.73
C CYS A 120 0.80 -0.19 -3.31
N GLN A 121 1.06 1.10 -3.10
CA GLN A 121 1.18 1.68 -1.76
C GLN A 121 -0.08 1.47 -0.91
N TYR A 122 -1.24 1.89 -1.42
CA TYR A 122 -2.47 1.77 -0.66
C TYR A 122 -2.90 0.31 -0.50
N SER A 123 -2.84 -0.50 -1.57
CA SER A 123 -3.15 -1.93 -1.53
C SER A 123 -2.22 -2.73 -0.62
N LEU A 124 -0.94 -2.34 -0.50
CA LEU A 124 -0.01 -2.92 0.48
C LEU A 124 -0.48 -2.66 1.90
N GLY A 125 -0.91 -1.43 2.21
CA GLY A 125 -1.45 -1.08 3.52
C GLY A 125 -2.66 -1.94 3.86
N CYS A 126 -3.62 -2.05 2.94
CA CYS A 126 -4.79 -2.93 3.08
C CYS A 126 -4.38 -4.41 3.22
N GLY A 127 -3.41 -4.88 2.43
CA GLY A 127 -2.96 -6.27 2.43
C GLY A 127 -2.26 -6.68 3.71
N VAL A 128 -1.42 -5.81 4.26
CA VAL A 128 -0.80 -6.01 5.58
C VAL A 128 -1.86 -6.01 6.67
N SER A 129 -2.83 -5.09 6.63
CA SER A 129 -3.95 -5.09 7.58
C SER A 129 -4.75 -6.39 7.50
N CYS A 130 -5.13 -6.86 6.29
CA CYS A 130 -5.85 -8.12 6.11
C CYS A 130 -5.02 -9.33 6.58
N GLY A 131 -3.76 -9.43 6.17
CA GLY A 131 -2.87 -10.51 6.59
C GLY A 131 -2.68 -10.56 8.10
N LEU A 132 -2.55 -9.40 8.76
CA LEU A 132 -2.41 -9.33 10.21
C LEU A 132 -3.69 -9.75 10.93
N SER A 133 -4.87 -9.35 10.43
CA SER A 133 -6.15 -9.82 10.99
C SER A 133 -6.32 -11.33 10.86
N PHE A 134 -5.89 -11.92 9.75
CA PHE A 134 -5.94 -13.36 9.53
C PHE A 134 -4.95 -14.13 10.41
N LEU A 135 -3.70 -13.64 10.54
CA LEU A 135 -2.66 -14.30 11.33
C LEU A 135 -2.89 -14.21 12.84
N LEU A 136 -3.55 -13.15 13.32
CA LEU A 136 -3.81 -12.95 14.75
C LEU A 136 -5.17 -13.50 15.19
N GLU A 137 -5.96 -14.03 14.27
CA GLU A 137 -7.25 -14.60 14.60
C GLU A 137 -7.10 -15.83 15.51
N GLY A 138 -7.80 -15.84 16.64
CA GLY A 138 -7.74 -16.92 17.63
C GLY A 138 -6.48 -16.91 18.52
N ALA A 139 -5.63 -15.87 18.44
CA ALA A 139 -4.46 -15.77 19.31
C ALA A 139 -4.83 -15.42 20.77
N PRO A 140 -4.26 -16.09 21.79
CA PRO A 140 -4.60 -15.86 23.21
C PRO A 140 -4.22 -14.46 23.74
N HIS A 141 -3.35 -13.73 23.03
CA HIS A 141 -2.94 -12.35 23.34
C HIS A 141 -2.90 -11.45 22.09
N GLY A 142 -4.02 -11.40 21.34
CA GLY A 142 -4.13 -10.67 20.07
C GLY A 142 -3.62 -9.22 20.13
N THR A 143 -4.05 -8.44 21.13
CA THR A 143 -3.69 -7.02 21.28
C THR A 143 -2.20 -6.80 21.56
N SER A 144 -1.57 -7.68 22.34
CA SER A 144 -0.14 -7.59 22.67
C SER A 144 0.74 -7.99 21.49
N ASN A 145 0.34 -9.03 20.75
CA ASN A 145 1.00 -9.42 19.51
C ASN A 145 0.89 -8.30 18.46
N LEU A 146 -0.28 -7.65 18.40
CA LEU A 146 -0.52 -6.52 17.52
C LEU A 146 0.31 -5.30 17.91
N ALA A 147 0.41 -4.99 19.20
CA ALA A 147 1.29 -3.92 19.71
C ALA A 147 2.76 -4.20 19.40
N LEU A 148 3.21 -5.45 19.53
CA LEU A 148 4.57 -5.87 19.16
C LEU A 148 4.80 -5.74 17.65
N ALA A 149 3.84 -6.16 16.82
CA ALA A 149 3.89 -5.95 15.37
C ALA A 149 3.96 -4.47 15.00
N ALA A 150 3.15 -3.62 15.65
CA ALA A 150 3.16 -2.17 15.48
C ALA A 150 4.50 -1.54 15.91
N GLY A 151 5.08 -2.00 17.02
CA GLY A 151 6.40 -1.58 17.48
C GLY A 151 7.50 -1.93 16.48
N LEU A 152 7.53 -3.17 15.99
CA LEU A 152 8.50 -3.61 14.98
C LEU A 152 8.33 -2.87 13.64
N ALA A 153 7.10 -2.73 13.16
CA ALA A 153 6.79 -1.99 11.94
C ALA A 153 7.17 -0.50 12.08
N GLY A 154 6.92 0.10 13.25
CA GLY A 154 7.32 1.46 13.59
C GLY A 154 8.84 1.63 13.59
N LEU A 155 9.58 0.72 14.20
CA LEU A 155 11.05 0.73 14.19
C LEU A 155 11.60 0.64 12.76
N LEU A 156 11.09 -0.31 11.95
CA LEU A 156 11.43 -0.44 10.53
C LEU A 156 11.16 0.86 9.76
N ALA A 157 10.00 1.48 9.96
CA ALA A 157 9.64 2.74 9.32
C ALA A 157 10.57 3.88 9.74
N VAL A 158 10.91 3.99 11.02
CA VAL A 158 11.86 5.00 11.54
C VAL A 158 13.26 4.80 10.95
N HIS A 159 13.75 3.57 10.89
CA HIS A 159 15.06 3.26 10.31
C HIS A 159 15.10 3.55 8.80
N ALA A 160 14.10 3.08 8.05
CA ALA A 160 14.00 3.34 6.61
C ALA A 160 13.94 4.85 6.32
N ARG A 161 13.24 5.60 7.16
CA ARG A 161 13.14 7.06 7.04
C ARG A 161 14.44 7.77 7.39
N ARG A 162 15.11 7.38 8.48
CA ARG A 162 16.43 7.93 8.84
C ARG A 162 17.42 7.68 7.71
N LEU A 163 17.37 6.50 7.11
CA LEU A 163 18.16 6.17 5.92
C LEU A 163 17.82 7.11 4.75
N ALA A 164 16.54 7.31 4.44
CA ALA A 164 16.12 8.22 3.37
C ALA A 164 16.58 9.67 3.60
N LEU A 165 16.45 10.20 4.82
CA LEU A 165 16.90 11.55 5.16
C LEU A 165 18.43 11.67 5.08
N HIS A 166 19.14 10.67 5.61
CA HIS A 166 20.60 10.61 5.52
C HIS A 166 21.06 10.61 4.06
N THR A 167 20.44 9.78 3.22
CA THR A 167 20.76 9.73 1.80
C THR A 167 20.46 11.06 1.11
N CYS A 168 19.30 11.67 1.32
CA CYS A 168 18.94 12.92 0.65
C CYS A 168 19.80 14.12 1.05
N SER A 169 20.36 14.13 2.28
CA SER A 169 21.13 15.26 2.80
C SER A 169 22.65 15.10 2.70
N LEU A 170 23.16 13.89 2.87
CA LEU A 170 24.60 13.66 3.13
C LEU A 170 25.26 12.71 2.13
N TYR A 171 24.49 12.03 1.28
CA TYR A 171 25.04 11.04 0.37
C TYR A 171 26.10 11.62 -0.59
N GLU A 172 25.90 12.83 -1.10
CA GLU A 172 26.84 13.47 -2.04
C GLU A 172 28.20 13.74 -1.38
N LEU A 173 28.21 14.29 -0.16
CA LEU A 173 29.42 14.52 0.63
C LEU A 173 30.09 13.20 1.08
N HIS A 174 29.30 12.25 1.58
CA HIS A 174 29.81 11.00 2.16
C HIS A 174 30.29 10.01 1.08
N SER A 175 29.71 10.04 -0.12
CA SER A 175 30.13 9.17 -1.24
C SER A 175 31.51 9.54 -1.78
N GLN A 176 31.84 10.84 -1.80
CA GLN A 176 33.16 11.32 -2.22
C GLN A 176 34.26 10.94 -1.22
N GLN A 177 33.94 10.99 0.07
CA GLN A 177 34.92 10.87 1.15
C GLN A 177 34.96 9.46 1.80
N ARG A 178 34.07 8.55 1.40
CA ARG A 178 34.02 7.11 1.76
C ARG A 178 34.11 6.75 3.26
N TYR A 179 33.78 7.67 4.17
CA TYR A 179 33.87 7.42 5.62
C TYR A 179 32.59 6.88 6.27
N CYS A 180 31.46 6.78 5.55
CA CYS A 180 30.20 6.30 6.10
C CYS A 180 29.88 4.88 5.61
N GLY A 181 29.81 3.92 6.54
CA GLY A 181 29.46 2.53 6.23
C GLY A 181 28.09 2.36 5.57
N VAL A 182 27.12 3.20 5.93
CA VAL A 182 25.77 3.19 5.31
C VAL A 182 25.83 3.61 3.85
N CYS A 183 26.52 4.70 3.53
CA CYS A 183 26.67 5.18 2.15
C CYS A 183 27.50 4.20 1.30
N MET A 184 28.54 3.59 1.88
CA MET A 184 29.33 2.54 1.22
C MET A 184 28.49 1.30 0.92
N LEU A 185 27.66 0.85 1.88
CA LEU A 185 26.73 -0.25 1.66
C LEU A 185 25.73 0.10 0.56
N LEU A 186 25.21 1.32 0.54
CA LEU A 186 24.29 1.80 -0.49
C LEU A 186 24.94 1.84 -1.88
N LEU A 187 26.21 2.23 -1.97
CA LEU A 187 26.97 2.27 -3.22
C LEU A 187 27.18 0.86 -3.79
N THR A 188 27.50 -0.12 -2.93
CA THR A 188 27.73 -1.52 -3.33
C THR A 188 26.45 -2.32 -3.55
N ALA A 189 25.41 -2.07 -2.76
CA ALA A 189 24.20 -2.89 -2.69
C ALA A 189 22.91 -2.16 -3.11
N GLY A 190 22.96 -0.88 -3.49
CA GLY A 190 21.79 -0.07 -3.83
C GLY A 190 20.92 -0.67 -4.95
N HIS A 191 21.55 -1.26 -5.96
CA HIS A 191 20.87 -2.02 -7.03
C HIS A 191 20.05 -3.23 -6.55
N ARG A 192 20.29 -3.76 -5.34
CA ARG A 192 19.53 -4.88 -4.75
C ARG A 192 18.23 -4.43 -4.09
N ILE A 193 18.09 -3.15 -3.75
CA ILE A 193 16.90 -2.59 -3.06
C ILE A 193 15.59 -2.95 -3.79
N PRO A 194 15.40 -2.63 -5.09
CA PRO A 194 14.14 -2.95 -5.78
C PRO A 194 13.88 -4.46 -5.89
N ARG A 195 14.95 -5.28 -6.00
CA ARG A 195 14.83 -6.74 -6.04
C ARG A 195 14.36 -7.31 -4.70
N LEU A 196 14.89 -6.80 -3.58
CA LEU A 196 14.46 -7.18 -2.23
C LEU A 196 13.03 -6.74 -1.97
N LEU A 197 12.69 -5.51 -2.34
CA LEU A 197 11.35 -4.95 -2.19
C LEU A 197 10.31 -5.75 -2.97
N ARG A 198 10.63 -6.15 -4.21
CA ARG A 198 9.77 -7.02 -5.01
C ARG A 198 9.56 -8.38 -4.36
N LYS A 199 10.62 -9.01 -3.84
CA LYS A 199 10.49 -10.30 -3.13
C LYS A 199 9.61 -10.16 -1.89
N ALA A 200 9.82 -9.10 -1.10
CA ALA A 200 8.99 -8.82 0.07
C ALA A 200 7.53 -8.61 -0.32
N LEU A 201 7.25 -7.83 -1.37
CA LEU A 201 5.89 -7.60 -1.86
C LEU A 201 5.22 -8.86 -2.36
N VAL A 202 5.92 -9.73 -3.11
CA VAL A 202 5.36 -11.03 -3.52
C VAL A 202 4.94 -11.82 -2.29
N ILE A 203 5.78 -11.91 -1.27
CA ILE A 203 5.44 -12.61 -0.03
C ILE A 203 4.23 -11.95 0.65
N THR A 204 4.25 -10.62 0.82
CA THR A 204 3.15 -9.90 1.47
C THR A 204 1.83 -10.05 0.73
N PHE A 205 1.81 -9.91 -0.59
CA PHE A 205 0.60 -10.07 -1.40
C PHE A 205 0.13 -11.52 -1.42
N THR A 206 1.00 -12.53 -1.42
CA THR A 206 0.55 -13.93 -1.31
C THR A 206 -0.17 -14.22 0.00
N VAL A 207 0.33 -13.69 1.13
CA VAL A 207 -0.35 -13.81 2.44
C VAL A 207 -1.62 -12.98 2.46
N ALA A 208 -1.59 -11.77 1.88
CA ALA A 208 -2.74 -10.89 1.82
C ALA A 208 -3.87 -11.43 0.94
N ASP A 209 -3.56 -12.08 -0.18
CA ASP A 209 -4.54 -12.72 -1.06
C ASP A 209 -5.20 -13.92 -0.38
N LEU A 210 -4.40 -14.76 0.30
CA LEU A 210 -4.94 -15.86 1.11
C LEU A 210 -5.87 -15.33 2.22
N ALA A 211 -5.45 -14.28 2.92
CA ALA A 211 -6.25 -13.62 3.95
C ALA A 211 -7.53 -13.00 3.36
N ALA A 212 -7.41 -12.28 2.23
CA ALA A 212 -8.53 -11.64 1.54
C ALA A 212 -9.58 -12.66 1.10
N VAL A 213 -9.16 -13.77 0.48
CA VAL A 213 -10.06 -14.85 0.08
C VAL A 213 -10.72 -15.48 1.31
N SER A 214 -9.97 -15.70 2.40
CA SER A 214 -10.53 -16.27 3.64
C SER A 214 -11.56 -15.34 4.30
N LEU A 215 -11.30 -14.03 4.33
CA LEU A 215 -12.21 -13.01 4.88
C LEU A 215 -13.49 -12.93 4.05
N ILE A 216 -13.35 -12.87 2.72
CA ILE A 216 -14.49 -12.82 1.81
C ILE A 216 -15.31 -14.12 1.90
N ASN A 217 -14.66 -15.28 1.98
CA ASN A 217 -15.34 -16.57 2.04
C ASN A 217 -16.14 -16.75 3.33
N ARG A 218 -15.65 -16.25 4.47
CA ARG A 218 -16.37 -16.32 5.75
C ARG A 218 -17.56 -15.38 5.83
N ASP A 219 -17.53 -14.27 5.10
CA ASP A 219 -18.67 -13.34 5.01
C ASP A 219 -19.87 -13.95 4.26
N PHE A 220 -19.71 -15.08 3.56
CA PHE A 220 -20.81 -15.76 2.88
C PHE A 220 -21.22 -17.04 3.63
N LEU A 221 -22.50 -17.12 4.02
CA LEU A 221 -23.06 -18.28 4.73
C LEU A 221 -23.40 -19.45 3.77
N SER A 222 -23.46 -19.21 2.46
CA SER A 222 -23.79 -20.23 1.44
C SER A 222 -22.96 -20.13 0.15
N THR A 223 -22.68 -21.27 -0.49
CA THR A 223 -21.95 -21.35 -1.77
C THR A 223 -22.68 -20.65 -2.92
N ALA A 224 -24.01 -20.56 -2.86
CA ALA A 224 -24.82 -19.86 -3.86
C ALA A 224 -24.68 -18.32 -3.78
N GLU A 225 -24.57 -17.75 -2.58
CA GLU A 225 -24.31 -16.32 -2.38
C GLU A 225 -22.88 -15.93 -2.78
N ALA A 226 -21.91 -16.82 -2.50
CA ALA A 226 -20.55 -16.65 -2.96
C ALA A 226 -20.50 -16.58 -4.50
N VAL A 227 -21.13 -17.51 -5.23
CA VAL A 227 -21.14 -17.48 -6.70
C VAL A 227 -21.79 -16.19 -7.24
N ARG A 228 -22.86 -15.70 -6.59
CA ARG A 228 -23.52 -14.42 -6.95
C ARG A 228 -22.65 -13.19 -6.73
N PHE A 229 -21.61 -13.26 -5.90
CA PHE A 229 -20.64 -12.20 -5.70
C PHE A 229 -19.44 -12.32 -6.65
N TRP A 230 -18.93 -13.54 -6.81
CA TRP A 230 -17.75 -13.81 -7.67
C TRP A 230 -18.06 -13.61 -9.16
N THR A 231 -19.29 -13.86 -9.62
CA THR A 231 -19.64 -13.64 -11.04
C THR A 231 -19.63 -12.15 -11.45
N PRO A 232 -20.31 -11.23 -10.76
CA PRO A 232 -20.19 -9.79 -11.04
C PRO A 232 -18.77 -9.26 -10.84
N LEU A 233 -18.06 -9.72 -9.81
CA LEU A 233 -16.66 -9.34 -9.58
C LEU A 233 -15.77 -9.74 -10.75
N THR A 234 -15.86 -10.98 -11.21
CA THR A 234 -15.06 -11.47 -12.34
C THR A 234 -15.45 -10.78 -13.64
N ILE A 235 -16.73 -10.51 -13.87
CA ILE A 235 -17.22 -9.80 -15.07
C ILE A 235 -16.79 -8.32 -15.07
N CYS A 236 -16.99 -7.60 -13.96
CA CYS A 236 -16.53 -6.22 -13.84
C CYS A 236 -15.01 -6.13 -13.96
N TYR A 237 -14.29 -7.10 -13.41
CA TYR A 237 -12.84 -7.13 -13.48
C TYR A 237 -12.32 -7.47 -14.88
N THR A 238 -12.93 -8.42 -15.60
CA THR A 238 -12.58 -8.69 -17.01
C THR A 238 -12.87 -7.47 -17.89
N LEU A 239 -14.00 -6.78 -17.69
CA LEU A 239 -14.30 -5.54 -18.41
C LEU A 239 -13.32 -4.42 -18.07
N LEU A 240 -12.93 -4.26 -16.80
CA LEU A 240 -11.93 -3.27 -16.37
C LEU A 240 -10.56 -3.56 -17.00
N VAL A 241 -10.13 -4.82 -17.03
CA VAL A 241 -8.86 -5.23 -17.66
C VAL A 241 -8.89 -4.99 -19.16
N ILE A 242 -9.99 -5.34 -19.84
CA ILE A 242 -10.15 -5.09 -21.27
C ILE A 242 -10.11 -3.58 -21.55
N TYR A 243 -10.88 -2.78 -20.79
CA TYR A 243 -10.89 -1.32 -20.90
C TYR A 243 -9.51 -0.71 -20.64
N MET A 244 -8.81 -1.17 -19.60
CA MET A 244 -7.45 -0.71 -19.27
C MET A 244 -6.43 -1.08 -20.35
N GLN A 245 -6.55 -2.25 -20.96
CA GLN A 245 -5.69 -2.70 -22.05
C GLN A 245 -5.96 -1.90 -23.33
N GLU A 246 -7.21 -1.48 -23.55
CA GLU A 246 -7.63 -0.64 -24.67
C GLU A 246 -7.16 0.82 -24.51
N GLU A 247 -7.24 1.37 -23.29
CA GLU A 247 -6.78 2.73 -22.95
C GLU A 247 -5.23 2.87 -22.93
N GLN A 248 -4.49 1.76 -22.81
CA GLN A 248 -3.02 1.80 -22.90
C GLN A 248 -2.48 2.10 -24.31
N ARG A 249 -3.34 2.18 -25.34
CA ARG A 249 -2.91 2.46 -26.71
C ARG A 249 -2.78 3.95 -27.12
N PRO A 250 -3.30 4.97 -26.39
CA PRO A 250 -2.97 6.35 -26.79
C PRO A 250 -2.52 7.41 -25.75
N SER A 251 -2.51 7.20 -24.42
CA SER A 251 -2.40 8.38 -23.51
C SER A 251 -1.18 8.44 -22.56
N ALA A 252 -0.14 9.13 -23.03
CA ALA A 252 1.09 9.47 -22.30
C ALA A 252 0.92 10.68 -21.34
N GLY A 253 0.08 10.58 -20.30
CA GLY A 253 -0.13 11.68 -19.34
C GLY A 253 -0.33 11.26 -17.88
N GLY A 254 0.08 12.10 -16.92
CA GLY A 254 -0.13 11.88 -15.46
C GLY A 254 -1.59 11.71 -15.06
N GLN A 255 -2.49 12.26 -15.87
CA GLN A 255 -3.95 12.19 -15.73
C GLN A 255 -4.49 10.75 -15.89
N ALA A 256 -3.81 9.90 -16.67
CA ALA A 256 -4.22 8.51 -16.89
C ALA A 256 -4.19 7.66 -15.61
N VAL A 257 -3.27 7.94 -14.67
CA VAL A 257 -3.16 7.18 -13.41
C VAL A 257 -4.31 7.52 -12.46
N TYR A 258 -4.69 8.79 -12.36
CA TYR A 258 -5.85 9.21 -11.56
C TYR A 258 -7.16 8.69 -12.13
N GLN A 259 -7.33 8.75 -13.47
CA GLN A 259 -8.50 8.19 -14.15
C GLN A 259 -8.60 6.68 -13.91
N THR A 260 -7.48 5.96 -13.98
CA THR A 260 -7.43 4.52 -13.67
C THR A 260 -7.96 4.21 -12.26
N VAL A 261 -7.51 4.95 -11.25
CA VAL A 261 -7.95 4.73 -9.86
C VAL A 261 -9.44 5.06 -9.69
N LEU A 262 -9.92 6.13 -10.31
CA LEU A 262 -11.34 6.50 -10.25
C LEU A 262 -12.23 5.45 -10.92
N VAL A 263 -11.86 4.95 -12.11
CA VAL A 263 -12.62 3.90 -12.81
C VAL A 263 -12.62 2.60 -11.99
N ARG A 264 -11.47 2.23 -11.43
CA ARG A 264 -11.31 1.06 -10.55
C ARG A 264 -12.20 1.15 -9.31
N MET A 265 -12.07 2.22 -8.54
CA MET A 265 -12.86 2.42 -7.32
C MET A 265 -14.35 2.59 -7.64
N GLY A 266 -14.68 3.18 -8.79
CA GLY A 266 -16.04 3.25 -9.33
C GLY A 266 -16.62 1.86 -9.64
N GLY A 267 -15.82 0.96 -10.22
CA GLY A 267 -16.20 -0.44 -10.42
C GLY A 267 -16.48 -1.17 -9.10
N LEU A 268 -15.59 -1.03 -8.11
CA LEU A 268 -15.80 -1.57 -6.75
C LEU A 268 -17.04 -0.97 -6.08
N PHE A 269 -17.29 0.32 -6.28
CA PHE A 269 -18.47 1.02 -5.76
C PHE A 269 -19.77 0.45 -6.35
N ILE A 270 -19.86 0.26 -7.67
CA ILE A 270 -21.03 -0.36 -8.32
C ILE A 270 -21.23 -1.80 -7.85
N LEU A 271 -20.14 -2.55 -7.69
CA LEU A 271 -20.20 -3.92 -7.18
C LEU A 271 -20.73 -3.97 -5.74
N LEU A 272 -20.31 -3.04 -4.88
CA LEU A 272 -20.80 -2.94 -3.52
C LEU A 272 -22.19 -2.33 -3.41
N LEU A 273 -22.64 -1.54 -4.40
CA LEU A 273 -24.05 -1.16 -4.51
C LEU A 273 -24.95 -2.35 -4.86
N THR A 274 -24.46 -3.28 -5.67
CA THR A 274 -25.25 -4.45 -6.13
C THR A 274 -25.27 -5.58 -5.11
N VAL A 275 -24.22 -5.76 -4.30
CA VAL A 275 -24.08 -6.92 -3.39
C VAL A 275 -23.67 -6.55 -1.95
N GLY A 276 -23.34 -5.29 -1.66
CA GLY A 276 -22.76 -4.85 -0.39
C GLY A 276 -23.75 -4.23 0.60
N ARG A 277 -23.26 -3.97 1.82
CA ARG A 277 -23.99 -3.23 2.86
C ARG A 277 -23.77 -1.73 2.67
N TRP A 278 -24.70 -0.89 3.13
CA TRP A 278 -24.54 0.58 3.10
C TRP A 278 -23.26 1.08 3.77
N ALA A 279 -22.76 0.37 4.79
CA ALA A 279 -21.48 0.68 5.44
C ALA A 279 -20.28 0.48 4.50
N ASP A 280 -20.33 -0.50 3.59
CA ASP A 280 -19.25 -0.79 2.64
C ASP A 280 -19.07 0.35 1.64
N ILE A 281 -20.16 1.05 1.30
CA ILE A 281 -20.13 2.23 0.41
C ILE A 281 -19.27 3.34 1.02
N LEU A 282 -19.44 3.63 2.32
CA LEU A 282 -18.62 4.61 3.03
C LEU A 282 -17.15 4.17 3.10
N HIS A 283 -16.91 2.88 3.33
CA HIS A 283 -15.55 2.32 3.35
C HIS A 283 -14.87 2.40 1.98
N VAL A 284 -15.59 2.26 0.86
CA VAL A 284 -15.04 2.46 -0.50
C VAL A 284 -14.65 3.91 -0.74
N LEU A 285 -15.49 4.86 -0.34
CA LEU A 285 -15.16 6.29 -0.48
C LEU A 285 -13.93 6.66 0.36
N LEU A 286 -13.86 6.14 1.59
CA LEU A 286 -12.70 6.32 2.45
C LEU A 286 -11.43 5.67 1.86
N SER A 287 -11.58 4.50 1.24
CA SER A 287 -10.52 3.81 0.53
C SER A 287 -10.02 4.60 -0.69
N LEU A 288 -10.93 5.16 -1.47
CA LEU A 288 -10.61 6.04 -2.59
C LEU A 288 -9.82 7.28 -2.13
N LEU A 289 -10.24 7.92 -1.03
CA LEU A 289 -9.51 9.04 -0.44
C LEU A 289 -8.09 8.64 0.00
N GLY A 290 -7.95 7.46 0.62
CA GLY A 290 -6.66 6.90 1.01
C GLY A 290 -5.73 6.66 -0.17
N GLU A 291 -6.26 6.10 -1.26
CA GLU A 291 -5.50 5.82 -2.48
C GLU A 291 -5.10 7.10 -3.21
N LEU A 292 -6.02 8.06 -3.36
CA LEU A 292 -5.73 9.39 -3.91
C LEU A 292 -4.67 10.13 -3.10
N TRP A 293 -4.73 10.05 -1.77
CA TRP A 293 -3.72 10.64 -0.90
C TRP A 293 -2.33 10.02 -1.10
N CYS A 294 -2.26 8.69 -1.24
CA CYS A 294 -1.01 7.99 -1.54
C CYS A 294 -0.47 8.39 -2.92
N LEU A 295 -1.32 8.49 -3.94
CA LEU A 295 -0.94 8.91 -5.29
C LEU A 295 -0.44 10.34 -5.36
N LEU A 296 -1.16 11.29 -4.73
CA LEU A 296 -0.74 12.70 -4.65
C LEU A 296 0.65 12.82 -4.03
N ARG A 297 0.92 12.02 -2.99
CA ARG A 297 2.21 11.97 -2.31
C ARG A 297 3.31 11.29 -3.12
N ALA A 298 2.96 10.27 -3.89
CA ALA A 298 3.86 9.53 -4.76
C ALA A 298 4.11 10.23 -6.10
N GLY A 299 3.34 11.26 -6.46
CA GLY A 299 3.37 11.90 -7.78
C GLY A 299 4.76 12.32 -8.26
N VAL A 300 5.58 12.90 -7.37
CA VAL A 300 6.97 13.28 -7.70
C VAL A 300 7.84 12.05 -7.99
N LEU A 301 7.68 10.96 -7.23
CA LEU A 301 8.41 9.71 -7.45
C LEU A 301 7.91 8.97 -8.71
N LEU A 302 6.61 9.09 -9.01
CA LEU A 302 6.00 8.49 -10.19
C LEU A 302 6.48 9.16 -11.47
N GLU A 303 6.58 10.49 -11.47
CA GLU A 303 7.16 11.26 -12.58
C GLU A 303 8.63 10.89 -12.79
N ALA A 304 9.38 10.65 -11.71
CA ALA A 304 10.75 10.14 -11.77
C ALA A 304 10.84 8.78 -12.47
N CYS A 305 10.00 7.82 -12.08
CA CYS A 305 9.97 6.51 -12.73
C CYS A 305 9.56 6.61 -14.20
N ARG A 306 8.58 7.46 -14.53
CA ARG A 306 8.13 7.62 -15.91
C ARG A 306 9.25 8.12 -16.83
N ARG A 307 10.00 9.13 -16.36
CA ARG A 307 11.18 9.64 -17.08
C ARG A 307 12.29 8.59 -17.22
N GLN A 308 12.38 7.60 -16.32
CA GLN A 308 13.32 6.49 -16.43
C GLN A 308 12.93 5.52 -17.55
N ASP A 309 11.65 5.18 -17.63
CA ASP A 309 11.13 4.24 -18.63
C ASP A 309 11.33 4.77 -20.05
N PHE A 310 11.10 6.08 -20.26
CA PHE A 310 11.38 6.73 -21.55
C PHE A 310 12.86 6.71 -21.93
N THR A 311 13.78 6.93 -20.98
CA THR A 311 15.22 6.89 -21.27
C THR A 311 15.75 5.49 -21.58
N GLN A 312 15.17 4.45 -20.99
CA GLN A 312 15.55 3.07 -21.28
C GLN A 312 14.98 2.57 -22.62
N GLN A 313 13.79 3.03 -23.01
CA GLN A 313 13.22 2.72 -24.33
C GLN A 313 13.97 3.41 -25.49
N GLY A 314 14.55 4.60 -25.29
CA GLY A 314 15.34 5.29 -26.32
C GLY A 314 16.78 4.81 -26.49
N SER A 315 17.25 3.85 -25.68
CA SER A 315 18.60 3.27 -25.74
C SER A 315 18.60 1.77 -26.11
N SER A 316 17.43 1.24 -26.47
CA SER A 316 17.23 -0.11 -27.02
C SER A 316 16.99 -0.03 -28.53
#